data_AF-A0A142FHS0-F1
#
_entry.id   AF-A0A142FHS0-F1
#
_cell.length_a   1.000
_cell.length_b   1.000
_cell.length_c   1.000
_cell.angle_alpha   90.00
_cell.angle_beta   90.00
_cell.angle_gamma   90.00
#
_symmetry.space_group_name_H-M   'P 1'
#
loop_
_entity.id
_entity.type
_entity.pdbx_description
1 polymer ?
#
loop_
_entity_poly.entity_id
_entity_poly.type
_entity_poly.pdbx_seq_one_letter_code
_entity_poly.pdbx_strand_id
1 'polypeptide(L)'
;IQRTSCQPREVCIEVAKEYPESTSQFYLPHCVALHRCSGCCNNEAFYCTNTSYALVNKTLMERSQSRLDYTAVTVTFINHTSCDCLPKRPLRSIIRRAATDRLCSPPERACASGLWDPANCVCVSADTINYPEREAEVLDSGLLALCGPNRVLEESTCECICQNGLTEASCDPGWKLDHKS
;
A
#
# COMPACT_ATOMS: atom_id res chain seq x y z
N ILE A 1 24.51 0.56 22.58
CA ILE A 1 23.63 0.85 21.41
C ILE A 1 22.93 -0.41 20.86
N GLN A 2 23.51 -1.62 20.97
CA GLN A 2 22.86 -2.84 20.43
C GLN A 2 21.56 -3.30 21.14
N ARG A 3 21.28 -2.85 22.36
CA ARG A 3 20.06 -3.24 23.08
C ARG A 3 18.78 -2.60 22.54
N THR A 4 18.86 -1.49 21.82
CA THR A 4 17.70 -0.73 21.33
C THR A 4 17.54 -0.79 19.82
N SER A 5 18.43 -1.46 19.08
CA SER A 5 18.32 -1.59 17.62
C SER A 5 17.13 -2.46 17.21
N CYS A 6 16.60 -2.18 16.01
CA CYS A 6 15.57 -3.01 15.36
C CYS A 6 16.08 -4.43 15.13
N GLN A 7 15.49 -5.41 15.82
CA GLN A 7 15.80 -6.83 15.66
C GLN A 7 14.63 -7.70 16.15
N PRO A 8 14.58 -9.00 15.79
CA PRO A 8 13.62 -9.92 16.38
C PRO A 8 13.85 -10.05 17.90
N ARG A 9 12.79 -9.92 18.68
CA ARG A 9 12.83 -10.05 20.15
C ARG A 9 11.68 -10.92 20.62
N GLU A 10 11.96 -11.78 21.59
CA GLU A 10 10.93 -12.60 22.22
C GLU A 10 9.96 -11.72 23.01
N VAL A 11 8.67 -11.91 22.72
CA VAL A 11 7.55 -11.23 23.36
C VAL A 11 6.40 -12.21 23.58
N CYS A 12 5.59 -11.95 24.61
CA CYS A 12 4.37 -12.70 24.92
C CYS A 12 3.22 -12.13 24.07
N ILE A 13 2.78 -12.91 23.08
CA ILE A 13 1.70 -12.53 22.17
C ILE A 13 0.41 -13.20 22.62
N GLU A 14 -0.60 -12.38 22.90
CA GLU A 14 -1.91 -12.82 23.32
C GLU A 14 -2.63 -13.54 22.17
N VAL A 15 -3.03 -14.79 22.41
CA VAL A 15 -3.57 -15.66 21.35
C VAL A 15 -4.89 -15.10 20.79
N ALA A 16 -5.76 -14.57 21.67
CA ALA A 16 -7.05 -14.02 21.27
C ALA A 16 -6.95 -12.77 20.37
N LYS A 17 -5.83 -12.03 20.43
CA LYS A 17 -5.60 -10.85 19.56
C LYS A 17 -5.17 -11.23 18.16
N GLU A 18 -4.48 -12.35 18.00
CA GLU A 18 -4.03 -12.86 16.69
C GLU A 18 -5.17 -13.58 15.95
N TYR A 19 -6.15 -14.14 16.67
CA TYR A 19 -7.29 -14.86 16.11
C TYR A 19 -8.63 -14.32 16.66
N PRO A 20 -9.05 -13.11 16.26
CA PRO A 20 -10.25 -12.47 16.79
C PRO A 20 -11.55 -13.18 16.39
N GLU A 21 -11.55 -14.01 15.35
CA GLU A 21 -12.75 -14.75 14.90
C GLU A 21 -13.22 -15.80 15.92
N SER A 22 -12.34 -16.23 16.83
CA SER A 22 -12.67 -17.18 17.90
C SER A 22 -13.06 -16.49 19.21
N THR A 23 -13.94 -15.48 19.14
CA THR A 23 -14.46 -14.69 20.29
C THR A 23 -14.99 -15.52 21.49
N SER A 24 -15.19 -16.81 21.28
CA SER A 24 -15.74 -17.79 22.22
C SER A 24 -14.67 -18.67 22.90
N GLN A 25 -13.43 -18.68 22.41
CA GLN A 25 -12.40 -19.66 22.75
C GLN A 25 -11.40 -19.10 23.77
N PHE A 26 -11.33 -19.77 24.93
CA PHE A 26 -10.32 -19.47 25.95
C PHE A 26 -9.13 -20.42 25.76
N TYR A 27 -7.97 -19.86 25.44
CA TYR A 27 -6.71 -20.60 25.32
C TYR A 27 -5.87 -20.53 26.60
N LEU A 28 -5.31 -21.67 27.00
CA LEU A 28 -4.29 -21.80 28.04
C LEU A 28 -3.00 -22.36 27.43
N PRO A 29 -1.85 -21.68 27.56
CA PRO A 29 -1.68 -20.33 28.12
C PRO A 29 -2.36 -19.23 27.27
N HIS A 30 -2.71 -18.11 27.90
CA HIS A 30 -3.33 -16.96 27.22
C HIS A 30 -2.39 -16.25 26.24
N CYS A 31 -1.09 -16.41 26.39
CA CYS A 31 -0.10 -15.91 25.46
C CYS A 31 0.97 -16.95 25.13
N VAL A 32 1.61 -16.75 23.98
CA VAL A 32 2.72 -17.57 23.50
C VAL A 32 3.97 -16.72 23.30
N ALA A 33 5.13 -17.30 23.62
CA ALA A 33 6.43 -16.68 23.35
C ALA A 33 6.77 -16.80 21.86
N LEU A 34 6.87 -15.64 21.19
CA LEU A 34 7.19 -15.50 19.77
C LEU A 34 8.17 -14.34 19.56
N HIS A 35 8.92 -14.39 18.47
CA HIS A 35 9.78 -13.29 18.06
C HIS A 35 8.98 -12.30 17.21
N ARG A 36 8.97 -11.03 17.64
CA ARG A 36 8.46 -9.90 16.86
C ARG A 36 9.54 -8.83 16.70
N CYS A 37 9.43 -8.06 15.63
CA CYS A 37 10.38 -6.97 15.38
C CYS A 37 10.14 -5.86 16.40
N SER A 38 11.20 -5.50 17.12
CA SER A 38 11.12 -4.46 18.14
C SER A 38 12.47 -3.77 18.30
N GLY A 39 12.43 -2.54 18.79
CA GLY A 39 13.55 -1.60 18.82
C GLY A 39 13.25 -0.36 18.00
N CYS A 40 14.27 0.49 17.88
CA CYS A 40 14.18 1.77 17.22
C CYS A 40 15.09 1.81 15.99
N CYS A 41 14.67 2.60 15.02
CA CYS A 41 15.50 3.01 13.90
C CYS A 41 16.24 4.30 14.25
N ASN A 42 17.39 4.55 13.63
CA ASN A 42 18.18 5.77 13.88
C ASN A 42 17.49 7.04 13.37
N ASN A 43 16.49 6.90 12.49
CA ASN A 43 15.73 7.99 11.89
C ASN A 43 14.24 7.71 12.04
N GLU A 44 13.49 8.69 12.54
CA GLU A 44 12.04 8.63 12.76
C GLU A 44 11.23 8.50 11.47
N ALA A 45 11.82 8.81 10.32
CA ALA A 45 11.23 8.57 9.00
C ALA A 45 11.12 7.07 8.66
N PHE A 46 11.74 6.19 9.46
CA PHE A 46 11.73 4.74 9.29
C PHE A 46 10.94 4.07 10.43
N TYR A 47 10.36 2.91 10.14
CA TYR A 47 9.73 2.04 11.14
C TYR A 47 10.37 0.65 11.09
N CYS A 48 10.50 0.02 12.25
CA CYS A 48 11.06 -1.33 12.39
C CYS A 48 9.98 -2.36 12.03
N THR A 49 10.23 -3.15 11.00
CA THR A 49 9.29 -4.16 10.52
C THR A 49 10.01 -5.44 10.09
N ASN A 50 9.28 -6.53 9.91
CA ASN A 50 9.86 -7.79 9.45
C ASN A 50 10.17 -7.74 7.96
N THR A 51 11.31 -8.31 7.59
CA THR A 51 11.66 -8.61 6.19
C THR A 51 11.49 -10.08 5.86
N SER A 52 11.50 -10.94 6.88
CA SER A 52 11.18 -12.36 6.74
C SER A 52 10.56 -12.93 8.02
N TYR A 53 9.83 -14.04 7.86
CA TYR A 53 9.17 -14.75 8.95
C TYR A 53 9.13 -16.25 8.68
N ALA A 54 8.86 -17.01 9.75
CA ALA A 54 8.57 -18.43 9.71
C ALA A 54 7.26 -18.72 10.45
N LEU A 55 6.56 -19.78 10.05
CA LEU A 55 5.39 -20.28 10.77
C LEU A 55 5.83 -21.25 11.85
N VAL A 56 5.35 -21.07 13.07
CA VAL A 56 5.69 -21.89 14.23
C VAL A 56 4.42 -22.41 14.89
N ASN A 57 4.33 -23.72 15.03
CA ASN A 57 3.21 -24.38 15.68
C ASN A 57 3.41 -24.35 17.21
N LYS A 58 2.38 -23.96 17.95
CA LYS A 58 2.32 -24.05 19.41
C LYS A 58 1.10 -24.86 19.81
N THR A 59 1.25 -25.72 20.81
CA THR A 59 0.14 -26.48 21.39
C THR A 59 -0.47 -25.67 22.53
N LEU A 60 -1.79 -25.48 22.47
CA LEU A 60 -2.58 -24.74 23.45
C LEU A 60 -3.72 -25.64 23.95
N MET A 61 -4.21 -25.36 25.16
CA MET A 61 -5.45 -25.94 25.65
C MET A 61 -6.59 -24.99 25.36
N GLU A 62 -7.52 -25.40 24.52
CA GLU A 62 -8.75 -24.66 24.22
C GLU A 62 -9.87 -25.17 25.12
N ARG A 63 -10.58 -24.26 25.80
CA ARG A 63 -11.79 -24.60 26.56
C ARG A 63 -13.00 -24.58 25.64
N SER A 64 -13.62 -25.72 25.44
CA SER A 64 -14.88 -25.81 24.70
C SER A 64 -16.03 -25.17 25.49
N GLN A 65 -16.81 -24.31 24.85
CA GLN A 65 -18.00 -23.72 25.49
C GLN A 65 -19.08 -24.76 25.80
N SER A 66 -19.13 -25.85 25.03
CA SER A 66 -20.16 -26.89 25.14
C SER A 66 -19.93 -27.89 26.27
N ARG A 67 -18.68 -28.17 26.68
CA ARG A 67 -18.39 -29.34 27.55
C ARG A 67 -17.60 -29.07 28.82
N LEU A 68 -17.24 -27.83 29.16
CA LEU A 68 -16.34 -27.54 30.30
C LEU A 68 -14.99 -28.31 30.24
N ASP A 69 -14.71 -28.95 29.11
CA ASP A 69 -13.52 -29.76 28.86
C ASP A 69 -12.48 -28.93 28.10
N TYR A 70 -11.21 -29.28 28.33
CA TYR A 70 -10.05 -28.72 27.65
C TYR A 70 -9.55 -29.68 26.57
N THR A 71 -9.38 -29.18 25.35
CA THR A 71 -8.81 -29.94 24.24
C THR A 71 -7.46 -29.35 23.84
N ALA A 72 -6.46 -30.22 23.64
CA ALA A 72 -5.17 -29.80 23.10
C ALA A 72 -5.31 -29.51 21.61
N VAL A 73 -5.10 -28.26 21.23
CA VAL A 73 -5.15 -27.78 19.84
C VAL A 73 -3.79 -27.24 19.44
N THR A 74 -3.44 -27.43 18.17
CA THR A 74 -2.20 -26.86 17.61
C THR A 74 -2.56 -25.63 16.81
N VAL A 75 -1.96 -24.49 17.17
CA VAL A 75 -2.19 -23.19 16.51
C VAL A 75 -0.87 -22.72 15.89
N THR A 76 -0.95 -22.17 14.68
CA THR A 76 0.20 -21.82 13.86
C THR A 76 0.45 -20.32 13.84
N PHE A 77 1.53 -19.86 14.47
CA PHE A 77 1.83 -18.45 14.64
C PHE A 77 2.91 -17.94 13.70
N ILE A 78 2.89 -16.64 13.39
CA ILE A 78 3.98 -15.94 12.70
C ILE A 78 5.10 -15.60 13.68
N ASN A 79 6.32 -16.01 13.33
CA ASN A 79 7.55 -15.74 14.07
C ASN A 79 8.55 -14.98 13.17
N HIS A 80 8.88 -13.74 13.52
CA HIS A 80 9.79 -12.92 12.72
C HIS A 80 11.21 -13.45 12.81
N THR A 81 11.89 -13.61 11.68
CA THR A 81 13.27 -14.15 11.62
C THR A 81 14.28 -13.08 11.22
N SER A 82 13.86 -12.04 10.50
CA SER A 82 14.67 -10.86 10.18
C SER A 82 13.84 -9.58 10.26
N CYS A 83 14.48 -8.49 10.66
CA CYS A 83 13.86 -7.16 10.80
C CYS A 83 14.76 -6.10 10.19
N ASP A 84 14.15 -5.11 9.53
CA ASP A 84 14.85 -3.93 9.00
C ASP A 84 14.04 -2.65 9.21
N CYS A 85 14.74 -1.54 9.11
CA CYS A 85 14.15 -0.20 9.12
C CYS A 85 13.70 0.19 7.72
N LEU A 86 12.38 0.25 7.50
CA LEU A 86 11.80 0.63 6.22
C LEU A 86 11.22 2.06 6.28
N PRO A 87 11.30 2.85 5.18
CA PRO A 87 10.69 4.18 5.13
C PRO A 87 9.17 4.14 5.37
N LYS A 88 8.65 5.00 6.25
CA LYS A 88 7.21 5.09 6.57
C LYS A 88 6.34 5.50 5.40
N ARG A 89 6.90 6.35 4.53
CA ARG A 89 6.32 6.68 3.23
C ARG A 89 7.25 6.07 2.20
N PRO A 90 6.74 5.56 1.07
CA PRO A 90 7.59 5.44 -0.10
C PRO A 90 8.31 6.78 -0.20
N LEU A 91 9.65 6.80 -0.14
CA LEU A 91 10.40 7.97 -0.58
C LEU A 91 9.73 8.29 -1.89
N ARG A 92 8.97 9.41 -1.96
CA ARG A 92 8.15 9.73 -3.13
C ARG A 92 9.02 9.30 -4.26
N SER A 93 8.58 8.28 -5.02
CA SER A 93 9.44 7.77 -6.08
C SER A 93 9.93 9.05 -6.70
N ILE A 94 11.24 9.28 -6.64
CA ILE A 94 11.79 10.29 -7.51
C ILE A 94 11.58 9.56 -8.82
N ILE A 95 10.35 9.65 -9.32
CA ILE A 95 10.03 9.87 -10.69
C ILE A 95 10.93 11.08 -10.95
N ARG A 96 12.23 10.81 -11.17
CA ARG A 96 12.86 11.24 -12.39
C ARG A 96 11.78 10.84 -13.35
N ARG A 97 10.92 11.79 -13.74
CA ARG A 97 10.02 11.61 -14.87
C ARG A 97 10.95 10.92 -15.83
N ALA A 98 10.76 9.61 -16.02
CA ALA A 98 11.49 8.89 -17.05
C ALA A 98 11.12 9.75 -18.23
N ALA A 99 12.10 10.56 -18.66
CA ALA A 99 11.85 11.77 -19.42
C ALA A 99 11.03 11.26 -20.58
N THR A 100 9.71 11.57 -20.56
CA THR A 100 8.64 10.84 -21.24
C THR A 100 9.24 10.00 -22.33
N ASP A 101 9.39 8.69 -22.10
CA ASP A 101 10.12 7.75 -22.97
C ASP A 101 10.09 8.29 -24.39
N ARG A 102 11.18 8.98 -24.76
CA ARG A 102 11.16 9.82 -25.95
C ARG A 102 11.19 8.82 -27.08
N LEU A 103 10.00 8.49 -27.57
CA LEU A 103 9.76 7.49 -28.60
C LEU A 103 10.66 7.73 -29.83
N CYS A 104 11.24 8.94 -29.98
CA CYS A 104 12.45 9.18 -30.76
C CYS A 104 13.40 10.25 -30.16
N SER A 105 14.68 10.14 -30.52
CA SER A 105 15.68 11.20 -30.32
C SER A 105 15.46 12.35 -31.31
N PRO A 106 15.65 13.62 -30.91
CA PRO A 106 15.60 14.74 -31.86
C PRO A 106 16.66 14.57 -32.96
N PRO A 107 16.38 15.01 -34.20
CA PRO A 107 17.36 14.93 -35.27
C PRO A 107 18.60 15.78 -34.95
N GLU A 108 19.80 15.28 -35.27
CA GLU A 108 21.06 16.00 -35.05
C GLU A 108 21.15 17.32 -35.83
N ARG A 109 20.32 17.48 -36.86
CA ARG A 109 20.16 18.72 -37.64
C ARG A 109 18.71 19.17 -37.57
N ALA A 110 18.51 20.48 -37.39
CA ALA A 110 17.19 21.09 -37.46
C ALA A 110 16.53 20.80 -38.83
N CYS A 111 15.22 20.59 -38.85
CA CYS A 111 14.46 20.40 -40.07
C CYS A 111 14.70 21.57 -41.03
N ALA A 112 15.07 21.29 -42.28
CA ALA A 112 15.42 22.32 -43.26
C ALA A 112 14.24 23.24 -43.59
N SER A 113 13.02 22.68 -43.64
CA SER A 113 11.75 23.40 -43.79
C SER A 113 10.67 22.65 -43.02
N GLY A 114 10.35 23.07 -41.79
CA GLY A 114 9.28 22.47 -41.00
C GLY A 114 9.56 22.34 -39.50
N LEU A 115 8.59 21.81 -38.77
CA LEU A 115 8.69 21.50 -37.35
C LEU A 115 8.84 19.98 -37.14
N TRP A 116 9.67 19.59 -36.19
CA TRP A 116 9.80 18.19 -35.79
C TRP A 116 8.56 17.75 -35.00
N ASP A 117 7.88 16.70 -35.48
CA ASP A 117 6.79 16.05 -34.75
C ASP A 117 7.35 14.95 -33.83
N PRO A 118 7.30 15.13 -32.50
CA PRO A 118 7.80 14.13 -31.55
C PRO A 118 6.88 12.92 -31.37
N ALA A 119 5.63 12.95 -31.87
CA ALA A 119 4.70 11.81 -31.82
C ALA A 119 4.90 10.85 -32.99
N ASN A 120 5.23 11.37 -34.18
CA ASN A 120 5.41 10.58 -35.41
C ASN A 120 6.87 10.49 -35.88
N CYS A 121 7.80 11.17 -35.20
CA CYS A 121 9.23 11.16 -35.48
C CYS A 121 9.62 11.60 -36.90
N VAL A 122 8.96 12.62 -37.43
CA VAL A 122 9.21 13.15 -38.78
C VAL A 122 9.19 14.67 -38.79
N CYS A 123 9.93 15.27 -39.72
CA CYS A 123 9.82 16.70 -40.01
C CYS A 123 8.56 16.95 -40.85
N VAL A 124 7.63 17.72 -40.33
CA VAL A 124 6.40 18.13 -41.04
C VAL A 124 6.48 19.59 -41.45
N SER A 125 6.07 19.87 -42.69
CA SER A 125 5.93 21.23 -43.21
C SER A 125 4.82 21.99 -42.48
N ALA A 126 5.02 23.28 -42.22
CA ALA A 126 4.06 24.11 -41.47
C ALA A 126 2.72 24.37 -42.20
N ASP A 127 2.60 23.95 -43.47
CA ASP A 127 1.45 24.29 -44.34
C ASP A 127 0.24 23.35 -44.17
N THR A 128 0.24 22.45 -43.19
CA THR A 128 -0.84 21.45 -43.03
C THR A 128 -1.32 21.27 -41.59
N ILE A 129 -1.44 22.36 -40.82
CA ILE A 129 -2.24 22.31 -39.59
C ILE A 129 -3.72 22.45 -39.96
N ASN A 130 -4.35 21.33 -40.33
CA ASN A 130 -5.80 21.19 -40.30
C ASN A 130 -6.13 20.23 -39.16
N TYR A 131 -6.69 20.80 -38.09
CA TYR A 131 -7.05 20.13 -36.84
C TYR A 131 -8.26 19.21 -37.06
N PRO A 132 -8.28 17.98 -36.53
CA PRO A 132 -9.52 17.40 -36.05
C PRO A 132 -9.46 17.28 -34.53
N GLU A 133 -10.48 17.87 -33.90
CA GLU A 133 -10.82 17.82 -32.49
C GLU A 133 -10.89 16.37 -31.97
N ARG A 134 -10.04 16.04 -31.00
CA ARG A 134 -10.27 14.93 -30.06
C ARG A 134 -9.68 15.27 -28.69
N GLU A 135 -10.22 16.33 -28.07
CA GLU A 135 -10.05 16.59 -26.64
C GLU A 135 -11.29 16.08 -25.90
N ALA A 136 -11.25 14.82 -25.46
CA ALA A 136 -12.23 14.30 -24.51
C ALA A 136 -11.69 13.23 -23.55
N GLU A 137 -10.53 12.61 -23.81
CA GLU A 137 -10.12 11.42 -23.05
C GLU A 137 -8.95 11.62 -22.06
N VAL A 138 -8.31 12.80 -22.03
CA VAL A 138 -7.08 13.01 -21.22
C VAL A 138 -7.37 13.53 -19.80
N LEU A 139 -8.53 14.15 -19.55
CA LEU A 139 -8.82 14.76 -18.25
C LEU A 139 -9.18 13.73 -17.16
N ASP A 140 -9.68 12.56 -17.56
CA ASP A 140 -10.15 11.51 -16.64
C ASP A 140 -9.00 10.75 -15.96
N SER A 141 -7.85 10.68 -16.63
CA SER A 141 -6.67 9.96 -16.12
C SER A 141 -5.95 10.69 -14.99
N GLY A 142 -6.11 12.02 -14.88
CA GLY A 142 -5.49 12.83 -13.83
C GLY A 142 -6.18 12.68 -12.47
N LEU A 143 -7.50 12.51 -12.46
CA LEU A 143 -8.31 12.33 -11.25
C LEU A 143 -8.22 10.90 -10.70
N LEU A 144 -8.17 9.90 -11.59
CA LEU A 144 -7.95 8.48 -11.23
C LEU A 144 -6.62 8.26 -10.48
N ALA A 145 -5.60 9.08 -10.76
CA ALA A 145 -4.27 8.95 -10.15
C ALA A 145 -4.19 9.50 -8.71
N LEU A 146 -5.11 10.38 -8.29
CA LEU A 146 -5.08 11.03 -6.98
C LEU A 146 -5.93 10.31 -5.94
N CYS A 147 -7.13 9.89 -6.32
CA CYS A 147 -8.09 9.27 -5.40
C CYS A 147 -8.34 7.78 -5.67
N GLY A 148 -7.79 7.21 -6.75
CA GLY A 148 -8.03 5.83 -7.15
C GLY A 148 -9.35 5.63 -7.90
N PRO A 149 -9.66 4.40 -8.34
CA PRO A 149 -10.85 4.11 -9.15
C PRO A 149 -12.16 4.31 -8.36
N ASN A 150 -13.20 4.81 -9.05
CA ASN A 150 -14.56 5.11 -8.57
C ASN A 150 -14.68 6.21 -7.49
N ARG A 151 -13.76 7.18 -7.48
CA ARG A 151 -13.65 8.22 -6.44
C ARG A 151 -13.37 9.58 -7.07
N VAL A 152 -13.80 10.65 -6.40
CA VAL A 152 -13.65 12.05 -6.84
C VAL A 152 -12.97 12.85 -5.73
N LEU A 153 -12.05 13.75 -6.08
CA LEU A 153 -11.37 14.63 -5.12
C LEU A 153 -12.24 15.85 -4.82
N GLU A 154 -12.56 16.08 -3.56
CA GLU A 154 -13.19 17.32 -3.11
C GLU A 154 -12.11 18.40 -2.95
N GLU A 155 -12.13 19.42 -3.81
CA GLU A 155 -11.05 20.42 -3.89
C GLU A 155 -10.97 21.36 -2.67
N SER A 156 -12.07 21.54 -1.94
CA SER A 156 -12.14 22.46 -0.78
C SER A 156 -11.53 21.86 0.49
N THR A 157 -11.61 20.55 0.65
CA THR A 157 -11.13 19.79 1.80
C THR A 157 -9.86 18.99 1.47
N CYS A 158 -9.57 18.81 0.18
CA CYS A 158 -8.56 17.90 -0.35
C CYS A 158 -8.81 16.43 0.07
N GLU A 159 -10.08 16.05 0.27
CA GLU A 159 -10.48 14.70 0.64
C GLU A 159 -11.01 13.91 -0.57
N CYS A 160 -10.71 12.61 -0.64
CA CYS A 160 -11.19 11.73 -1.70
C CYS A 160 -12.53 11.12 -1.29
N ILE A 161 -13.60 11.47 -1.99
CA ILE A 161 -14.96 11.02 -1.71
C ILE A 161 -15.43 9.98 -2.74
N CYS A 162 -16.18 8.98 -2.27
CA CYS A 162 -16.80 7.98 -3.14
C CYS A 162 -18.10 8.53 -3.72
N GLN A 163 -18.22 8.57 -5.05
CA GLN A 163 -19.46 8.99 -5.73
C GLN A 163 -19.99 7.84 -6.59
N ASN A 164 -21.29 7.85 -6.90
CA ASN A 164 -22.03 6.82 -7.64
C ASN A 164 -22.33 5.50 -6.89
N GLY A 165 -23.04 5.59 -5.76
CA GLY A 165 -23.81 4.45 -5.23
C GLY A 165 -23.00 3.35 -4.51
N LEU A 166 -21.75 3.63 -4.14
CA LEU A 166 -20.94 2.75 -3.31
C LEU A 166 -21.40 2.81 -1.84
N THR A 167 -21.57 1.66 -1.20
CA THR A 167 -21.92 1.53 0.22
C THR A 167 -20.68 1.70 1.11
N GLU A 168 -20.85 1.97 2.41
CA GLU A 168 -19.74 2.11 3.38
C GLU A 168 -18.75 0.93 3.36
N ALA A 169 -19.22 -0.27 3.03
CA ALA A 169 -18.40 -1.47 2.92
C ALA A 169 -17.36 -1.41 1.76
N SER A 170 -17.53 -0.51 0.79
CA SER A 170 -16.59 -0.27 -0.29
C SER A 170 -15.50 0.76 0.06
N CYS A 171 -15.57 1.33 1.27
CA CYS A 171 -14.59 2.29 1.77
C CYS A 171 -13.65 1.58 2.77
N ASP A 172 -12.34 1.60 2.46
CA ASP A 172 -11.31 1.03 3.34
C ASP A 172 -11.28 1.71 4.73
N PRO A 173 -10.59 1.12 5.73
CA PRO A 173 -10.52 1.70 7.06
C PRO A 173 -9.85 3.08 7.06
N GLY A 174 -10.58 4.11 7.51
CA GLY A 174 -10.10 5.49 7.67
C GLY A 174 -10.86 6.57 6.89
N TRP A 175 -11.94 6.21 6.18
CA TRP A 175 -12.60 7.11 5.22
C TRP A 175 -14.09 7.27 5.49
N LYS A 176 -14.67 8.41 5.09
CA LYS A 176 -16.08 8.75 5.32
C LYS A 176 -16.86 8.81 4.01
N LEU A 177 -18.08 8.30 4.03
CA LEU A 177 -19.03 8.43 2.93
C LEU A 177 -19.62 9.85 2.94
N ASP A 178 -19.73 10.49 1.78
CA ASP A 178 -20.48 11.74 1.69
C ASP A 178 -21.99 11.41 1.73
N HIS A 179 -22.66 11.94 2.75
CA HIS A 179 -24.10 11.77 2.95
C HIS A 179 -24.94 12.87 2.31
N LYS A 180 -24.33 13.77 1.52
CA LYS A 180 -25.04 14.83 0.81
C LYS A 180 -25.10 14.56 -0.68
N SER A 181 -26.21 13.92 -1.06
CA SER A 181 -26.80 13.96 -2.40
C SER A 181 -27.18 15.38 -2.81
#